data_AF-A0A8J6KH01-F1
#
_entry.id   AF-A0A8J6KH01-F1
#
_cell.length_a   1.000
_cell.length_b   1.000
_cell.length_c   1.000
_cell.angle_alpha   90.00
_cell.angle_beta   90.00
_cell.angle_gamma   90.00
#
_symmetry.space_group_name_H-M   'P 1'
#
loop_
_entity.id
_entity.type
_entity.pdbx_description
1 polymer ?
#
loop_
_entity_poly.entity_id
_entity_poly.type
_entity_poly.pdbx_seq_one_letter_code
_entity_poly.pdbx_strand_id
1 'polypeptide(L)'
;METAVNKLEALFQKAESDLDYIEQKLEFEIRKSLREESSQENPTVLLEQLASVKSRFKGLSSQLDKIAADQQKSVDTIQATIANTLKMVQHLQQQTDFQVPPFSEEELHALQQFETLAMKGMNLK
;
A
#
# COMPACT_ATOMS: atom_id res chain seq x y z
N MET A 1 19.62 43.90 -47.35
CA MET A 1 19.87 42.81 -46.38
C MET A 1 19.97 43.39 -44.97
N GLU A 2 20.84 44.37 -44.75
CA GLU A 2 21.04 45.07 -43.46
C GLU A 2 19.75 45.60 -42.80
N THR A 3 18.87 46.27 -43.54
CA THR A 3 17.58 46.77 -42.99
C THR A 3 16.68 45.67 -42.44
N ALA A 4 16.68 44.49 -43.07
CA ALA A 4 15.88 43.36 -42.61
C ALA A 4 16.49 42.73 -41.35
N VAL A 5 17.82 42.69 -41.26
CA VAL A 5 18.55 42.23 -40.07
C VAL A 5 18.31 43.18 -38.89
N ASN A 6 18.44 44.50 -39.09
CA ASN A 6 18.20 45.49 -38.04
C ASN A 6 16.75 45.45 -37.55
N LYS A 7 15.79 45.21 -38.44
CA LYS A 7 14.38 45.02 -38.06
C LYS A 7 14.18 43.75 -37.23
N LEU A 8 14.86 42.66 -37.59
CA LEU A 8 14.78 41.40 -36.86
C LEU A 8 15.42 41.53 -35.47
N GLU A 9 16.58 42.18 -35.39
CA GLU A 9 17.25 42.49 -34.12
C GLU A 9 16.37 43.34 -33.20
N ALA A 10 15.72 44.38 -33.74
CA ALA A 10 14.77 45.19 -32.98
C ALA A 10 13.56 44.38 -32.47
N LEU A 11 13.08 43.40 -33.25
CA LEU A 11 12.01 42.51 -32.81
C LEU A 11 12.46 41.57 -31.69
N PHE A 12 13.70 41.06 -31.73
CA PHE A 12 14.26 40.26 -30.65
C PHE A 12 14.48 41.08 -29.37
N GLN A 13 15.07 42.27 -29.49
CA GLN A 13 15.24 43.21 -28.37
C GLN A 13 13.91 43.54 -27.70
N LYS A 14 12.87 43.79 -28.51
CA LYS A 14 11.53 44.02 -27.98
C LYS A 14 10.94 42.77 -27.32
N ALA A 15 11.07 41.59 -27.94
CA ALA A 15 10.56 40.35 -27.38
C ALA A 15 11.24 40.01 -26.05
N GLU A 16 12.54 40.23 -25.92
CA GLU A 16 13.30 40.07 -24.68
C GLU A 16 12.81 41.04 -23.60
N SER A 17 12.69 42.33 -23.93
CA SER A 17 12.16 43.34 -23.00
C SER A 17 10.71 43.07 -22.58
N ASP A 18 9.87 42.56 -23.49
CA ASP A 18 8.49 42.17 -23.20
C ASP A 18 8.44 40.97 -22.22
N LEU A 19 9.34 39.99 -22.39
CA LEU A 19 9.45 38.83 -21.48
C LEU A 19 9.94 39.27 -20.10
N ASP A 20 10.96 40.13 -20.02
CA ASP A 20 11.46 40.67 -18.76
C ASP A 20 10.36 41.42 -17.99
N TYR A 21 9.53 42.19 -18.70
CA TYR A 21 8.39 42.89 -18.10
C TYR A 21 7.34 41.92 -17.54
N ILE A 22 7.03 40.86 -18.28
CA ILE A 22 6.08 39.83 -17.83
C ILE A 22 6.61 39.13 -16.57
N GLU A 23 7.89 38.74 -16.57
CA GLU A 23 8.53 38.10 -15.41
C GLU A 23 8.45 39.00 -14.17
N GLN A 24 8.90 40.25 -14.28
CA GLN A 24 8.88 41.19 -13.16
C GLN A 24 7.48 41.46 -12.62
N LYS A 25 6.49 41.57 -13.52
CA LYS A 25 5.10 41.77 -13.12
C LYS A 25 4.55 40.56 -12.36
N LEU A 26 4.82 39.35 -12.85
CA LEU A 26 4.42 38.11 -12.18
C LEU A 26 5.10 37.97 -10.81
N GLU A 27 6.40 38.23 -10.71
CA GLU A 27 7.11 38.20 -9.43
C GLU A 27 6.49 39.17 -8.40
N PHE A 28 6.17 40.39 -8.85
CA PHE A 28 5.55 41.39 -7.99
C PHE A 28 4.17 40.94 -7.49
N GLU A 29 3.32 40.44 -8.40
CA GLU A 29 1.98 39.97 -8.05
C GLU A 29 2.03 38.76 -7.10
N ILE A 30 2.90 37.79 -7.34
CA ILE A 30 3.09 36.61 -6.47
C ILE A 30 3.60 37.03 -5.08
N ARG A 31 4.58 37.93 -4.98
CA ARG A 31 5.07 38.40 -3.68
C ARG A 31 4.02 39.19 -2.92
N LYS A 32 3.18 39.96 -3.63
CA LYS A 32 2.06 40.67 -3.03
C LYS A 32 1.02 39.70 -2.48
N SER A 33 0.60 38.70 -3.26
CA SER A 33 -0.39 37.71 -2.81
C SER A 33 0.11 36.88 -1.63
N LEU A 34 1.38 36.46 -1.61
CA LEU A 34 1.99 35.73 -0.47
C LEU A 34 2.03 36.55 0.82
N ARG A 35 2.08 37.88 0.74
CA ARG A 35 2.00 38.75 1.92
C ARG A 35 0.55 38.88 2.43
N GLU A 36 -0.42 38.76 1.54
CA GLU A 36 -1.85 38.87 1.84
C GLU A 36 -2.44 37.52 2.32
N GLU A 37 -1.92 36.39 1.83
CA GLU A 37 -2.31 35.03 2.23
C GLU A 37 -1.24 34.37 3.09
N SER A 38 -1.48 34.27 4.40
CA SER A 38 -0.50 33.85 5.40
C SER A 38 -0.18 32.36 5.46
N SER A 39 -0.68 31.51 4.54
CA SER A 39 -0.58 30.04 4.69
C SER A 39 -0.62 29.25 3.37
N GLN A 40 -0.06 29.77 2.29
CA GLN A 40 0.07 28.95 1.08
C GLN A 40 1.18 27.90 1.27
N GLU A 41 0.79 26.63 1.32
CA GLU A 41 1.73 25.50 1.43
C GLU A 41 2.60 25.40 0.17
N ASN A 42 3.89 25.12 0.35
CA ASN A 42 4.84 25.01 -0.77
C ASN A 42 4.60 23.69 -1.52
N PRO A 43 4.20 23.72 -2.81
CA PRO A 43 3.86 22.52 -3.57
C PRO A 43 5.04 21.56 -3.74
N THR A 44 6.29 22.07 -3.79
CA THR A 44 7.49 21.23 -3.87
C THR A 44 7.68 20.40 -2.60
N VAL A 45 7.43 21.00 -1.44
CA VAL A 45 7.50 20.30 -0.14
C VAL A 45 6.38 19.28 -0.03
N LEU A 46 5.17 19.61 -0.47
CA LEU A 46 4.03 18.67 -0.48
C LEU A 46 4.32 17.46 -1.38
N LEU A 47 4.93 17.65 -2.54
CA LEU A 47 5.31 16.55 -3.42
C LEU A 47 6.34 15.60 -2.78
N GLU A 48 7.32 16.15 -2.07
CA GLU A 48 8.31 15.35 -1.34
C GLU A 48 7.67 14.57 -0.18
N GLN A 49 6.82 15.23 0.60
CA GLN A 49 6.06 14.58 1.67
C GLN A 49 5.16 13.46 1.14
N LEU A 50 4.46 13.71 0.03
CA LEU A 50 3.59 12.72 -0.61
C LEU A 50 4.40 11.50 -1.09
N ALA A 51 5.57 11.73 -1.69
CA ALA A 51 6.46 10.65 -2.12
C ALA A 51 6.93 9.80 -0.93
N SER A 52 7.28 10.44 0.20
CA SER A 52 7.66 9.75 1.44
C SER A 52 6.51 8.90 2.00
N VAL A 53 5.30 9.46 2.09
CA VAL A 53 4.10 8.76 2.56
C VAL A 53 3.78 7.57 1.66
N LYS A 54 3.84 7.75 0.33
CA LYS A 54 3.61 6.68 -0.65
C LYS A 54 4.61 5.53 -0.49
N SER A 55 5.88 5.85 -0.27
CA SER A 55 6.93 4.85 -0.03
C SER A 55 6.66 4.04 1.24
N ARG A 56 6.34 4.73 2.34
CA ARG A 56 6.00 4.09 3.63
C ARG A 56 4.77 3.19 3.51
N PHE A 57 3.73 3.67 2.84
CA PHE A 57 2.51 2.89 2.60
C PHE A 57 2.84 1.60 1.84
N LYS A 58 3.57 1.70 0.73
CA LYS A 58 3.99 0.53 -0.05
C LYS A 58 4.79 -0.48 0.79
N GLY A 59 5.68 0.01 1.65
CA GLY A 59 6.43 -0.82 2.59
C GLY A 59 5.53 -1.56 3.59
N LEU A 60 4.55 -0.86 4.16
CA LEU A 60 3.57 -1.45 5.08
C LEU A 60 2.67 -2.47 4.40
N SER A 61 2.14 -2.17 3.21
CA SER A 61 1.33 -3.12 2.44
C SER A 61 2.10 -4.40 2.15
N SER A 62 3.35 -4.30 1.69
CA SER A 62 4.17 -5.49 1.43
C SER A 62 4.47 -6.31 2.70
N GLN A 63 4.64 -5.66 3.85
CA GLN A 63 4.80 -6.37 5.12
C GLN A 63 3.51 -7.08 5.53
N LEU A 64 2.36 -6.42 5.37
CA LEU A 64 1.06 -7.00 5.66
C LEU A 64 0.79 -8.23 4.80
N ASP A 65 1.07 -8.17 3.50
CA ASP A 65 0.92 -9.29 2.57
C ASP A 65 1.77 -10.48 2.99
N LYS A 66 3.01 -10.25 3.43
CA LYS A 66 3.90 -11.31 3.94
C LYS A 66 3.35 -11.94 5.22
N ILE A 67 2.91 -11.12 6.17
CA ILE A 67 2.32 -11.61 7.43
C ILE A 67 1.07 -12.44 7.15
N ALA A 68 0.18 -11.97 6.26
CA ALA A 68 -1.01 -12.71 5.88
C ALA A 68 -0.65 -14.06 5.24
N ALA A 69 0.33 -14.09 4.34
CA ALA A 69 0.80 -15.33 3.72
C ALA A 69 1.41 -16.30 4.75
N ASP A 70 2.20 -15.81 5.71
CA ASP A 70 2.82 -16.64 6.73
C ASP A 70 1.80 -17.14 7.76
N GLN A 71 0.79 -16.33 8.11
CA GLN A 71 -0.34 -16.76 8.93
C GLN A 71 -1.12 -17.88 8.26
N GLN A 72 -1.42 -17.75 6.96
CA GLN A 72 -2.11 -18.79 6.21
C GLN A 72 -1.31 -20.10 6.22
N LYS A 73 -0.02 -20.04 5.91
CA LYS A 73 0.86 -21.23 5.96
C LYS A 73 0.90 -21.86 7.34
N SER A 74 0.91 -21.05 8.40
CA SER A 74 0.90 -21.55 9.77
C SER A 74 -0.39 -22.30 10.09
N VAL A 75 -1.54 -21.73 9.73
CA VAL A 75 -2.85 -22.38 9.88
C VAL A 75 -2.90 -23.69 9.11
N ASP A 76 -2.47 -23.69 7.83
CA ASP A 76 -2.45 -24.90 6.99
C ASP A 76 -1.56 -26.00 7.61
N THR A 77 -0.41 -25.61 8.17
CA THR A 77 0.54 -26.54 8.81
C THR A 77 -0.04 -27.13 10.10
N ILE A 78 -0.66 -26.30 10.94
CA ILE A 78 -1.33 -26.75 12.17
C ILE A 78 -2.45 -27.73 11.80
N GLN A 79 -3.25 -27.41 10.78
CA GLN A 79 -4.33 -28.27 10.31
C GLN A 79 -3.82 -29.62 9.83
N ALA A 80 -2.79 -29.63 8.97
CA ALA A 80 -2.20 -30.88 8.51
C ALA A 80 -1.65 -31.72 9.66
N THR A 81 -1.02 -31.08 10.65
CA THR A 81 -0.43 -31.75 11.82
C THR A 81 -1.51 -32.39 12.69
N ILE A 82 -2.58 -31.65 13.00
CA ILE A 82 -3.71 -32.15 13.78
C ILE A 82 -4.39 -33.31 13.04
N ALA A 83 -4.69 -33.17 11.75
CA ALA A 83 -5.32 -34.22 10.96
C ALA A 83 -4.48 -35.51 10.90
N ASN A 84 -3.17 -35.39 10.73
CA ASN A 84 -2.25 -36.54 10.73
C ASN A 84 -2.18 -37.20 12.11
N THR A 85 -2.15 -36.41 13.18
CA THR A 85 -2.12 -36.91 14.55
C THR A 85 -3.40 -37.66 14.88
N LEU A 86 -4.56 -37.11 14.48
CA LEU A 86 -5.85 -37.75 14.67
C LEU A 86 -5.92 -39.11 13.95
N LYS A 87 -5.47 -39.18 12.69
CA LYS A 87 -5.39 -40.44 11.94
C LYS A 87 -4.49 -41.47 12.63
N MET A 88 -3.35 -41.03 13.16
CA MET A 88 -2.42 -41.91 13.88
C MET A 88 -3.04 -42.46 15.17
N VAL A 89 -3.71 -41.62 15.95
CA VAL A 89 -4.43 -42.02 17.16
C VAL A 89 -5.54 -43.02 16.83
N GLN A 90 -6.35 -42.76 15.80
CA GLN A 90 -7.40 -43.67 15.34
C GLN A 90 -6.84 -45.03 14.92
N HIS A 91 -5.71 -45.06 14.20
CA HIS A 91 -5.06 -46.30 13.80
C HIS A 91 -4.59 -47.12 15.02
N LEU A 92 -3.98 -46.47 16.02
CA LEU A 92 -3.53 -47.14 17.24
C LEU A 92 -4.71 -47.69 18.07
N GLN A 93 -5.83 -46.96 18.13
CA GLN A 93 -7.05 -47.42 18.81
C GLN A 93 -7.61 -48.68 18.15
N GLN A 94 -7.67 -48.71 16.82
CA GLN A 94 -8.12 -49.88 16.06
C GLN A 94 -7.23 -51.11 16.30
N GLN A 95 -5.92 -50.91 16.49
CA GLN A 95 -4.99 -52.03 16.74
C GLN A 95 -5.06 -52.57 18.18
N THR A 96 -5.56 -51.79 19.14
CA THR A 96 -5.53 -52.14 20.57
C THR A 96 -6.89 -52.55 21.13
N ASP A 97 -7.93 -52.65 20.29
CA ASP A 97 -9.33 -52.88 20.68
C ASP A 97 -9.85 -51.87 21.75
N PHE A 98 -9.20 -50.71 21.80
CA PHE A 98 -9.51 -49.64 22.76
C PHE A 98 -10.61 -48.74 22.18
N GLN A 99 -11.84 -48.90 22.68
CA GLN A 99 -12.95 -48.06 22.28
C GLN A 99 -12.93 -46.72 23.02
N VAL A 100 -12.74 -45.63 22.27
CA VAL A 100 -12.90 -44.27 22.77
C VAL A 100 -14.33 -43.81 22.47
N PRO A 101 -14.99 -43.15 23.43
CA PRO A 101 -16.31 -42.56 23.19
C PRO A 101 -16.28 -41.58 22.02
N PRO A 102 -17.40 -41.42 21.28
CA PRO A 102 -17.50 -40.41 20.24
C PRO A 102 -17.27 -39.01 20.80
N PHE A 103 -16.80 -38.11 19.94
CA PHE A 103 -16.55 -36.72 20.30
C PHE A 103 -17.77 -36.07 20.95
N SER A 104 -17.53 -35.26 21.99
CA SER A 104 -18.56 -34.43 22.59
C SER A 104 -19.07 -33.38 21.61
N GLU A 105 -20.23 -32.78 21.89
CA GLU A 105 -20.76 -31.67 21.07
C GLU A 105 -19.77 -30.50 20.99
N GLU A 106 -19.03 -30.23 22.05
CA GLU A 106 -18.02 -29.17 22.08
C GLU A 106 -16.83 -29.50 21.16
N GLU A 107 -16.40 -30.76 21.13
CA GLU A 107 -15.30 -31.23 20.28
C GLU A 107 -15.69 -31.24 18.80
N LEU A 108 -16.92 -31.66 18.49
CA LEU A 108 -17.47 -31.59 17.12
C LEU A 108 -17.58 -30.14 16.63
N HIS A 109 -18.03 -29.24 17.50
CA HIS A 109 -18.11 -27.83 17.18
C HIS A 109 -16.71 -27.20 16.98
N ALA A 110 -15.73 -27.59 17.79
CA ALA A 110 -14.34 -27.16 17.61
C ALA A 110 -13.76 -27.63 16.26
N LEU A 111 -14.04 -28.87 15.84
CA LEU A 111 -13.69 -29.39 14.52
C LEU A 111 -14.32 -28.59 13.38
N GLN A 112 -15.62 -28.30 13.46
CA GLN A 112 -16.31 -27.48 12.46
C GLN A 112 -15.77 -26.04 12.40
N GLN A 113 -15.50 -25.42 13.54
CA GLN A 113 -14.88 -24.09 13.57
C GLN A 113 -13.50 -24.10 12.92
N PHE A 114 -12.73 -25.15 13.16
CA PHE A 114 -11.41 -25.32 12.59
C PHE A 114 -11.45 -25.48 11.06
N GLU A 115 -12.39 -26.25 10.52
CA GLU A 115 -12.65 -26.35 9.07
C GLU A 115 -13.13 -25.01 8.47
N THR A 116 -13.95 -24.26 9.19
CA THR A 116 -14.48 -22.97 8.73
C THR A 116 -13.40 -21.88 8.69
N LEU A 117 -12.46 -21.88 9.65
CA LEU A 117 -11.33 -20.95 9.68
C LEU A 117 -10.41 -21.15 8.46
N ALA A 118 -10.20 -22.39 8.02
CA ALA A 118 -9.45 -22.69 6.79
C ALA A 118 -10.10 -22.10 5.53
N MET A 119 -11.45 -22.09 5.47
CA MET A 119 -12.20 -21.53 4.34
C MET A 119 -12.22 -19.99 4.32
N LYS A 120 -12.10 -19.35 5.49
CA LYS A 120 -12.14 -17.88 5.62
C LYS A 120 -10.83 -17.22 5.18
N GLY A 121 -9.69 -17.89 5.37
CA GLY A 121 -8.39 -17.45 4.88
C GLY A 121 -8.29 -17.37 3.34
N MET A 122 -9.10 -18.14 2.61
CA MET A 122 -9.16 -18.10 1.14
C MET A 122 -9.96 -16.93 0.56
N ASN A 123 -10.77 -16.23 1.37
CA ASN A 123 -11.71 -15.21 0.91
C ASN A 123 -11.24 -13.76 1.14
N LEU A 124 -10.01 -13.55 1.61
CA LEU A 124 -9.37 -12.23 1.61
C LEU A 124 -8.62 -12.04 0.29
N LYS A 125 -9.35 -11.74 -0.77
CA LYS A 125 -8.82 -11.25 -2.05
C LYS A 125 -9.49 -9.94 -2.43
#